data_AF-A0A7K6KWC5-F1
#
_entry.id   AF-A0A7K6KWC5-F1
#
_cell.length_a   1.000
_cell.length_b   1.000
_cell.length_c   1.000
_cell.angle_alpha   90.00
_cell.angle_beta   90.00
_cell.angle_gamma   90.00
#
_symmetry.space_group_name_H-M   'P 1'
#
loop_
_entity.id
_entity.type
_entity.pdbx_description
1 polymer ?
#
loop_
_entity_poly.entity_id
_entity_poly.type
_entity_poly.pdbx_seq_one_letter_code
_entity_poly.pdbx_strand_id
1 'polypeptide(L)'
;AAPRRSPRALQRHSSLLAQYSALLESYTEGEIRQLISALVERYRQAMNSGGHELPLFPRAGSRRKRARARHKPCELRELEVSVSELGLGYESDETVLFRYCSGTCEAAVRSYDLSLKSMRSRRKIRKEKIRARPCCRPLAYDDDVSFLDAYNRYYTVNELSAKECGCV
;
A
#
# COMPACT_ATOMS: atom_id res chain seq x y z
N ALA A 1 -0.88 -5.90 -34.90
CA ALA A 1 -0.93 -4.54 -34.34
C ALA A 1 -2.11 -4.46 -33.36
N ALA A 2 -1.88 -4.14 -32.08
CA ALA A 2 -2.93 -4.10 -31.05
C ALA A 2 -3.70 -2.75 -31.11
N PRO A 3 -5.02 -2.72 -30.88
CA PRO A 3 -5.76 -1.46 -30.91
C PRO A 3 -5.47 -0.64 -29.65
N ARG A 4 -4.92 0.56 -29.85
CA ARG A 4 -4.76 1.57 -28.79
C ARG A 4 -6.16 2.07 -28.39
N ARG A 5 -6.59 1.81 -27.15
CA ARG A 5 -7.77 2.47 -26.59
C ARG A 5 -7.48 3.94 -26.35
N SER A 6 -8.34 4.81 -26.86
CA SER A 6 -8.30 6.25 -26.58
C SER A 6 -8.62 6.53 -25.10
N PRO A 7 -8.01 7.56 -24.48
CA PRO A 7 -8.40 7.97 -23.14
C PRO A 7 -9.84 8.49 -23.15
N ARG A 8 -10.63 8.14 -22.12
CA ARG A 8 -11.93 8.78 -21.90
C ARG A 8 -11.70 10.27 -21.68
N ALA A 9 -12.41 11.10 -22.45
CA ALA A 9 -12.49 12.53 -22.20
C ALA A 9 -13.00 12.74 -20.76
N LEU A 10 -12.21 13.44 -19.94
CA LEU A 10 -12.67 13.98 -18.67
C LEU A 10 -13.83 14.92 -18.99
N GLN A 11 -15.02 14.62 -18.46
CA GLN A 11 -16.11 15.59 -18.45
C GLN A 11 -15.57 16.87 -17.82
N ARG A 12 -15.52 17.93 -18.63
CA ARG A 12 -15.23 19.29 -18.18
C ARG A 12 -16.38 19.67 -17.26
N HIS A 13 -16.22 19.46 -15.96
CA HIS A 13 -17.14 19.98 -14.96
C HIS A 13 -17.26 21.48 -15.23
N SER A 14 -18.42 21.90 -15.71
CA SER A 14 -18.82 23.30 -15.80
C SER A 14 -18.52 23.94 -14.45
N SER A 15 -17.76 25.03 -14.45
CA SER A 15 -17.35 25.71 -13.21
C SER A 15 -18.59 25.98 -12.37
N LEU A 16 -18.58 25.58 -11.10
CA LEU A 16 -19.65 25.88 -10.13
C LEU A 16 -20.00 27.38 -10.14
N LEU A 17 -19.02 28.24 -10.45
CA LEU A 17 -19.21 29.68 -10.63
C LEU A 17 -20.28 30.05 -11.67
N ALA A 18 -20.43 29.28 -12.75
CA ALA A 18 -21.47 29.52 -13.76
C ALA A 18 -22.87 29.10 -13.27
N GLN A 19 -22.97 28.20 -12.30
CA GLN A 19 -24.25 27.77 -11.73
C GLN A 19 -24.78 28.76 -10.69
N TYR A 20 -23.91 29.56 -10.08
CA TYR A 20 -24.26 30.50 -9.01
C TYR A 20 -24.05 31.97 -9.40
N SER A 21 -23.76 32.28 -10.67
CA SER A 21 -23.51 33.65 -11.13
C SER A 21 -24.69 34.59 -10.89
N ALA A 22 -25.92 34.10 -11.13
CA ALA A 22 -27.15 34.87 -10.90
C ALA A 22 -27.38 35.23 -9.42
N LEU A 23 -26.83 34.44 -8.48
CA LEU A 23 -26.89 34.72 -7.04
C LEU A 23 -25.89 35.81 -6.62
N LEU A 24 -24.85 36.04 -7.41
CA LEU A 24 -23.86 37.11 -7.16
C LEU A 24 -24.29 38.44 -7.79
N GLU A 25 -25.14 38.41 -8.82
CA GLU A 25 -25.70 39.59 -9.48
C GLU A 25 -26.68 40.37 -8.59
N SER A 26 -27.26 39.75 -7.56
CA SER A 26 -28.19 40.40 -6.63
C SER A 26 -27.52 41.17 -5.50
N TYR A 27 -26.19 41.11 -5.37
CA TYR A 27 -25.46 41.76 -4.28
C TYR A 27 -24.99 43.16 -4.68
N THR A 28 -25.22 44.14 -3.82
CA THR A 28 -24.66 45.49 -3.98
C THR A 28 -23.15 45.47 -3.70
N GLU A 29 -22.40 46.42 -4.25
CA GLU A 29 -20.94 46.47 -4.09
C GLU A 29 -20.50 46.48 -2.61
N GLY A 30 -21.30 47.09 -1.73
CA GLY A 30 -21.08 47.10 -0.28
C GLY A 30 -21.23 45.72 0.36
N GLU A 31 -22.24 44.96 -0.03
CA GLU A 31 -22.48 43.60 0.50
C GLU A 31 -21.43 42.61 -0.01
N ILE A 32 -20.98 42.76 -1.27
CA ILE A 32 -19.86 41.97 -1.81
C ILE A 32 -18.60 42.22 -1.00
N ARG A 33 -18.28 43.50 -0.69
CA ARG A 33 -17.11 43.85 0.12
C ARG A 33 -17.18 43.23 1.52
N GLN A 34 -18.36 43.22 2.15
CA GLN A 34 -18.56 42.59 3.46
C GLN A 34 -18.45 41.06 3.43
N LEU A 35 -18.95 40.42 2.37
CA LEU A 35 -18.79 38.98 2.19
C LEU A 35 -17.32 38.60 2.01
N ILE A 36 -16.59 39.37 1.20
CA ILE A 36 -15.15 39.14 0.99
C ILE A 36 -14.38 39.34 2.30
N SER A 37 -14.65 40.40 3.06
CA SER A 37 -13.97 40.64 4.34
C SER A 37 -14.24 39.52 5.34
N ALA A 38 -15.50 39.08 5.46
CA ALA A 38 -15.89 37.98 6.33
C ALA A 38 -15.24 36.64 5.92
N LEU A 39 -15.14 36.36 4.61
CA LEU A 39 -14.47 35.17 4.09
C LEU A 39 -12.96 35.19 4.42
N VAL A 40 -12.32 36.35 4.24
CA VAL A 40 -10.88 36.54 4.53
C VAL A 40 -10.60 36.41 6.03
N GLU A 41 -11.45 36.96 6.89
CA GLU A 41 -11.33 36.82 8.34
C GLU A 41 -11.51 35.37 8.79
N ARG A 42 -12.52 34.68 8.26
CA ARG A 42 -12.76 33.27 8.53
C ARG A 42 -11.59 32.40 8.05
N TYR A 43 -10.98 32.74 6.92
CA TYR A 43 -9.79 32.08 6.42
C TYR A 43 -8.56 32.32 7.31
N ARG A 44 -8.34 33.56 7.76
CA ARG A 44 -7.27 33.90 8.71
C ARG A 44 -7.42 33.16 10.04
N GLN A 45 -8.64 33.07 10.57
CA GLN A 45 -8.95 32.33 11.79
C GLN A 45 -8.68 30.82 11.64
N ALA A 46 -9.00 30.24 10.47
CA ALA A 46 -8.70 28.83 10.17
C ALA A 46 -7.19 28.55 9.98
N MET A 47 -6.41 29.51 9.49
CA MET A 47 -4.94 29.39 9.37
C MET A 47 -4.22 29.50 10.71
N ASN A 48 -4.74 30.30 11.65
CA ASN A 48 -4.12 30.49 12.97
C ASN A 48 -4.37 29.32 13.95
N SER A 49 -5.30 28.41 13.66
CA SER A 49 -5.63 27.26 14.51
C SER A 49 -4.80 25.99 14.21
N GLY A 50 -3.69 26.12 13.48
CA GLY A 50 -2.74 25.02 13.26
C GLY A 50 -3.26 23.87 12.38
N GLY A 51 -4.37 24.07 11.68
CA GLY A 51 -5.03 23.07 10.84
C GLY A 51 -4.70 23.20 9.35
N HIS A 52 -3.80 22.35 8.88
CA HIS A 52 -3.70 21.76 7.54
C HIS A 52 -4.55 22.36 6.38
N GLU A 53 -3.84 22.93 5.40
CA GLU A 53 -4.20 23.37 4.03
C GLU A 53 -5.61 23.05 3.47
N LEU A 54 -6.25 24.08 2.90
CA LEU A 54 -7.52 24.05 2.15
C LEU A 54 -7.62 22.91 1.11
N PRO A 55 -8.79 22.25 0.94
CA PRO A 55 -8.97 21.09 0.08
C PRO A 55 -9.29 21.44 -1.39
N LEU A 56 -8.74 22.52 -1.95
CA LEU A 56 -9.05 22.91 -3.34
C LEU A 56 -8.28 22.11 -4.41
N PHE A 57 -7.30 21.30 -4.01
CA PHE A 57 -6.67 20.31 -4.87
C PHE A 57 -6.64 18.97 -4.14
N PRO A 58 -7.29 17.92 -4.67
CA PRO A 58 -7.03 16.57 -4.19
C PRO A 58 -5.54 16.34 -4.39
N ARG A 59 -4.75 16.22 -3.31
CA ARG A 59 -3.33 15.90 -3.41
C ARG A 59 -3.21 14.60 -4.20
N ALA A 60 -2.87 14.71 -5.49
CA ALA A 60 -2.47 13.62 -6.37
C ALA A 60 -1.13 12.97 -5.94
N GLY A 61 -0.72 13.16 -4.69
CA GLY A 61 0.56 12.75 -4.10
C GLY A 61 0.48 11.57 -3.15
N SER A 62 -0.69 11.24 -2.58
CA SER A 62 -0.81 10.08 -1.68
C SER A 62 -0.97 8.76 -2.45
N ARG A 63 -1.80 8.74 -3.51
CA ARG A 63 -2.04 7.53 -4.30
C ARG A 63 -0.87 7.16 -5.22
N ARG A 64 -0.03 8.13 -5.62
CA ARG A 64 1.14 7.92 -6.49
C ARG A 64 2.35 7.31 -5.78
N LYS A 65 2.48 7.44 -4.45
CA LYS A 65 3.58 6.80 -3.72
C LYS A 65 3.48 5.26 -3.72
N ARG A 66 2.26 4.69 -3.74
CA ARG A 66 2.05 3.24 -3.89
C ARG A 66 2.41 2.69 -5.27
N ALA A 67 2.39 3.53 -6.31
CA ALA A 67 2.70 3.11 -7.68
C ALA A 67 4.22 3.01 -7.97
N ARG A 68 5.08 3.44 -7.04
CA ARG A 68 6.55 3.40 -7.18
C ARG A 68 7.24 2.40 -6.26
N ALA A 69 6.50 1.55 -5.55
CA ALA A 69 7.07 0.30 -5.08
C ALA A 69 7.35 -0.52 -6.35
N ARG A 70 8.53 -0.30 -6.96
CA ARG A 70 9.04 -1.11 -8.07
C ARG A 70 8.81 -2.56 -7.65
N HIS A 71 8.10 -3.31 -8.49
CA HIS A 71 7.88 -4.74 -8.30
C HIS A 71 9.26 -5.40 -8.27
N LYS A 72 9.83 -5.53 -7.06
CA LYS A 72 11.09 -6.22 -6.87
C LYS A 72 10.84 -7.70 -7.15
N PRO A 73 11.77 -8.39 -7.82
CA PRO A 73 11.67 -9.83 -8.01
C PRO A 73 11.65 -10.53 -6.64
N CYS A 74 11.26 -11.80 -6.63
CA CYS A 74 11.38 -12.62 -5.43
C CYS A 74 12.85 -12.66 -5.00
N GLU A 75 13.14 -12.14 -3.82
CA GLU A 75 14.50 -12.06 -3.27
C GLU A 75 14.50 -12.32 -1.77
N LEU A 76 15.67 -12.74 -1.29
CA LEU A 76 15.95 -12.92 0.13
C LEU A 76 16.15 -11.56 0.80
N ARG A 77 15.60 -11.43 2.00
CA ARG A 77 15.77 -10.27 2.88
C ARG A 77 16.32 -10.73 4.20
N GLU A 78 17.04 -9.85 4.85
CA GLU A 78 17.62 -10.08 6.17
C GLU A 78 17.08 -9.01 7.12
N LEU A 79 16.85 -9.40 8.37
CA LEU A 79 16.39 -8.54 9.44
C LEU A 79 16.96 -9.07 10.76
N GLU A 80 17.67 -8.22 11.49
CA GLU A 80 18.08 -8.54 12.86
C GLU A 80 16.87 -8.34 13.78
N VAL A 81 16.54 -9.38 14.55
CA VAL A 81 15.41 -9.39 15.49
C VAL A 81 15.81 -10.13 16.76
N SER A 82 15.17 -9.80 17.88
CA SER A 82 15.29 -10.63 19.08
C SER A 82 14.45 -11.90 18.98
N VAL A 83 14.80 -12.93 19.75
CA VAL A 83 14.02 -14.17 19.81
C VAL A 83 12.59 -13.93 20.31
N SER A 84 12.41 -13.00 21.26
CA SER A 84 11.09 -12.60 21.77
C SER A 84 10.20 -11.94 20.70
N GLU A 85 10.78 -11.17 19.77
CA GLU A 85 10.05 -10.50 18.67
C GLU A 85 9.52 -11.48 17.61
N LEU A 86 10.09 -12.69 17.53
CA LEU A 86 9.62 -13.74 16.60
C LEU A 86 8.23 -14.28 16.95
N GLY A 87 7.75 -14.04 18.18
CA GLY A 87 6.40 -14.43 18.61
C GLY A 87 6.21 -15.94 18.74
N LEU A 88 7.28 -16.70 18.96
CA LEU A 88 7.26 -18.15 19.15
C LEU A 88 6.92 -18.57 20.60
N GLY A 89 6.76 -17.60 21.51
CA GLY A 89 6.46 -17.83 22.92
C GLY A 89 7.69 -18.00 23.82
N TYR A 90 8.89 -17.75 23.29
CA TYR A 90 10.12 -17.73 24.06
C TYR A 90 10.42 -16.32 24.59
N GLU A 91 10.88 -16.24 25.83
CA GLU A 91 11.34 -15.01 26.46
C GLU A 91 12.87 -15.02 26.49
N SER A 92 13.47 -14.35 25.50
CA SER A 92 14.92 -14.24 25.35
C SER A 92 15.27 -12.93 24.64
N ASP A 93 16.36 -12.32 25.10
CA ASP A 93 16.95 -11.09 24.54
C ASP A 93 18.02 -11.39 23.48
N GLU A 94 18.27 -12.66 23.18
CA GLU A 94 19.24 -13.07 22.16
C GLU A 94 18.80 -12.59 20.78
N THR A 95 19.73 -12.02 20.02
CA THR A 95 19.48 -11.46 18.68
C THR A 95 19.90 -12.45 17.60
N VAL A 96 19.04 -12.61 16.60
CA VAL A 96 19.25 -13.54 15.48
C VAL A 96 19.07 -12.82 14.15
N LEU A 97 19.87 -13.20 13.16
CA LEU A 97 19.73 -12.70 11.79
C LEU A 97 18.61 -13.48 11.08
N PHE A 98 17.39 -12.95 11.11
CA PHE A 98 16.23 -13.57 10.50
C PHE A 98 16.15 -13.25 9.00
N ARG A 99 16.22 -14.29 8.17
CA ARG A 99 16.05 -14.15 6.73
C ARG A 99 14.66 -14.57 6.27
N TYR A 100 14.08 -13.80 5.34
CA TYR A 100 12.73 -14.05 4.83
C TYR A 100 12.60 -13.74 3.33
N CYS A 101 11.63 -14.39 2.70
CA CYS A 101 11.35 -14.22 1.27
C CYS A 101 10.32 -13.12 1.02
N SER A 102 10.67 -12.18 0.14
CA SER A 102 9.76 -11.10 -0.26
C SER A 102 9.92 -10.76 -1.73
N GLY A 103 8.84 -10.28 -2.35
CA GLY A 103 8.87 -9.82 -3.74
C GLY A 103 7.75 -10.37 -4.60
N THR A 104 7.90 -10.20 -5.90
CA THR A 104 6.91 -10.57 -6.90
C THR A 104 7.44 -11.67 -7.83
N CYS A 105 6.54 -12.55 -8.25
CA CYS A 105 6.85 -13.70 -9.10
C CYS A 105 6.21 -13.58 -10.50
N GLU A 106 6.18 -12.37 -11.06
CA GLU A 106 5.53 -12.14 -12.37
C GLU A 106 6.24 -12.86 -13.53
N ALA A 107 7.55 -13.08 -13.41
CA ALA A 107 8.34 -13.81 -14.41
C ALA A 107 8.13 -15.34 -14.38
N ALA A 108 7.62 -15.89 -13.28
CA ALA A 108 7.50 -17.34 -13.06
C ALA A 108 6.07 -17.88 -13.28
N VAL A 109 5.19 -17.09 -13.91
CA VAL A 109 3.79 -17.45 -14.15
C VAL A 109 3.70 -18.68 -15.08
N ARG A 110 2.99 -19.72 -14.64
CA ARG A 110 2.80 -20.97 -15.40
C ARG A 110 1.43 -21.00 -16.10
N SER A 111 1.24 -21.96 -17.01
CA SER A 111 -0.05 -22.16 -17.71
C SER A 111 -1.21 -22.38 -16.73
N TYR A 112 -0.95 -23.05 -15.60
CA TYR A 112 -1.91 -23.22 -14.51
C TYR A 112 -2.43 -21.87 -13.99
N ASP A 113 -1.54 -20.93 -13.69
CA ASP A 113 -1.90 -19.61 -13.17
C ASP A 113 -2.73 -18.79 -14.17
N LEU A 114 -2.39 -18.89 -15.46
CA LEU A 114 -3.13 -18.24 -16.54
C LEU A 114 -4.55 -18.80 -16.65
N SER A 115 -4.69 -20.12 -16.65
CA SER A 115 -5.97 -20.81 -16.66
C SER A 115 -6.80 -20.46 -15.43
N LEU A 116 -6.21 -20.49 -14.24
CA LEU A 116 -6.86 -20.14 -12.97
C LEU A 116 -7.32 -18.68 -12.96
N LYS A 117 -6.50 -17.76 -13.49
CA LYS A 117 -6.86 -16.34 -13.67
C LYS A 117 -8.05 -16.18 -14.61
N SER A 118 -8.10 -16.95 -15.70
CA SER A 118 -9.22 -16.96 -16.66
C SER A 118 -10.49 -17.55 -16.05
N MET A 119 -10.40 -18.67 -15.32
CA MET A 119 -11.56 -19.28 -14.66
C MET A 119 -12.16 -18.37 -13.59
N ARG A 120 -11.31 -17.63 -12.88
CA ARG A 120 -11.74 -16.61 -11.91
C ARG A 120 -12.40 -15.41 -12.60
N SER A 121 -11.83 -14.91 -13.70
CA SER A 121 -12.40 -13.76 -14.43
C SER A 121 -13.77 -14.09 -15.05
N ARG A 122 -13.93 -15.32 -15.55
CA ARG A 122 -15.20 -15.86 -16.06
C ARG A 122 -16.19 -16.23 -14.94
N ARG A 123 -15.84 -16.00 -13.68
CA ARG A 123 -16.64 -16.30 -12.49
C ARG A 123 -17.14 -17.74 -12.46
N LYS A 124 -16.34 -18.69 -12.95
CA LYS A 124 -16.58 -20.13 -12.81
C LYS A 124 -16.20 -20.60 -11.40
N ILE A 125 -15.16 -19.99 -10.83
CA ILE A 125 -14.75 -20.15 -9.42
C ILE A 125 -15.14 -18.86 -8.68
N ARG A 126 -16.21 -18.89 -7.86
CA ARG A 126 -16.81 -17.69 -7.25
C ARG A 126 -16.59 -17.55 -5.74
N LYS A 127 -16.43 -18.66 -5.02
CA LYS A 127 -16.46 -18.67 -3.55
C LYS A 127 -15.08 -18.54 -2.90
N GLU A 128 -14.02 -18.91 -3.61
CA GLU A 128 -12.67 -18.98 -3.05
C GLU A 128 -11.81 -17.78 -3.48
N LYS A 129 -11.15 -17.15 -2.50
CA LYS A 129 -10.16 -16.08 -2.73
C LYS A 129 -8.82 -16.68 -3.15
N ILE A 130 -8.79 -17.30 -4.33
CA ILE A 130 -7.58 -17.93 -4.84
C ILE A 130 -6.65 -16.89 -5.46
N ARG A 131 -5.35 -16.96 -5.13
CA ARG A 131 -4.29 -16.23 -5.81
C ARG A 131 -3.93 -16.97 -7.10
N ALA A 132 -4.19 -16.33 -8.24
CA ALA A 132 -3.84 -16.86 -9.56
C ALA A 132 -2.45 -16.40 -10.01
N ARG A 133 -1.48 -16.46 -9.10
CA ARG A 133 -0.07 -16.15 -9.34
C ARG A 133 0.79 -16.90 -8.32
N PRO A 134 2.02 -17.31 -8.69
CA PRO A 134 2.96 -17.90 -7.75
C PRO A 134 3.31 -16.92 -6.63
N CYS A 135 3.64 -17.47 -5.46
CA CYS A 135 4.06 -16.74 -4.28
C CYS A 135 5.56 -16.89 -4.07
N CYS A 136 6.20 -15.83 -3.56
CA CYS A 136 7.60 -15.89 -3.14
C CYS A 136 7.65 -16.61 -1.79
N ARG A 137 8.26 -17.80 -1.75
CA ARG A 137 8.38 -18.65 -0.56
C ARG A 137 9.80 -19.19 -0.42
N PRO A 138 10.21 -19.60 0.81
CA PRO A 138 11.47 -20.31 1.00
C PRO A 138 11.47 -21.63 0.23
N LEU A 139 12.58 -21.91 -0.47
CA LEU A 139 12.88 -23.22 -1.06
C LEU A 139 13.76 -24.07 -0.13
N ALA A 140 14.55 -23.40 0.70
CA ALA A 140 15.42 -23.99 1.70
C ALA A 140 15.49 -23.08 2.93
N TYR A 141 15.82 -23.67 4.07
CA TYR A 141 16.01 -23.00 5.35
C TYR A 141 17.48 -23.01 5.75
N ASP A 142 17.87 -22.04 6.57
CA ASP A 142 19.19 -22.00 7.20
C ASP A 142 19.28 -23.06 8.32
N ASP A 143 20.47 -23.19 8.89
CA ASP A 143 20.75 -24.10 10.00
C ASP A 143 19.91 -23.76 11.25
N ASP A 144 19.78 -24.73 12.14
CA ASP A 144 18.97 -24.61 13.35
C ASP A 144 19.52 -23.52 14.27
N VAL A 145 18.63 -22.70 14.82
CA VAL A 145 19.00 -21.58 15.70
C VAL A 145 18.85 -22.03 17.14
N SER A 146 19.96 -21.99 17.89
CA SER A 146 19.98 -22.31 19.32
C SER A 146 20.20 -21.06 20.14
N PHE A 147 19.37 -20.87 21.19
CA PHE A 147 19.42 -19.71 22.07
C PHE A 147 19.11 -20.09 23.52
N LEU A 148 19.43 -19.19 24.43
CA LEU A 148 19.10 -19.30 25.86
C LEU A 148 17.87 -18.45 26.20
N ASP A 149 16.94 -19.01 26.99
CA ASP A 149 15.83 -18.23 27.57
C ASP A 149 16.26 -17.45 28.83
N ALA A 150 15.34 -16.62 29.34
CA ALA A 150 15.53 -15.87 30.58
C ALA A 150 15.79 -16.77 31.83
N TYR A 151 15.50 -18.07 31.74
CA TYR A 151 15.72 -19.06 32.78
C TYR A 151 16.99 -19.90 32.56
N ASN A 152 17.87 -19.48 31.63
CA ASN A 152 19.10 -20.18 31.22
C ASN A 152 18.87 -21.60 30.69
N ARG A 153 17.73 -21.85 30.05
CA ARG A 153 17.43 -23.10 29.36
C ARG A 153 17.70 -22.94 27.87
N TYR A 154 18.41 -23.92 27.32
CA TYR A 154 18.68 -24.00 25.89
C TYR A 154 17.44 -24.48 25.12
N TYR A 155 17.18 -23.80 24.01
CA TYR A 155 16.22 -24.22 23.00
C TYR A 155 16.88 -24.20 21.63
N THR A 156 16.40 -25.07 20.75
CA THR A 156 16.81 -25.13 19.34
C THR A 156 15.56 -25.09 18.50
N VAL A 157 15.50 -24.15 17.55
CA VAL A 157 14.37 -23.97 16.63
C VAL A 157 14.84 -24.21 15.21
N ASN A 158 14.16 -25.15 14.55
CA ASN A 158 14.47 -25.57 13.19
C ASN A 158 13.60 -24.80 12.19
N GLU A 159 14.07 -24.69 10.95
CA GLU A 159 13.35 -24.04 9.83
C GLU A 159 12.87 -22.60 10.13
N LEU A 160 13.61 -21.88 10.99
CA LEU A 160 13.26 -20.52 11.40
C LEU A 160 13.55 -19.49 10.30
N SER A 161 14.74 -19.55 9.72
CA SER A 161 15.25 -18.56 8.77
C SER A 161 15.33 -19.14 7.36
N ALA A 162 14.98 -18.35 6.34
CA ALA A 162 15.04 -18.77 4.95
C ALA A 162 16.47 -18.68 4.38
N LYS A 163 16.94 -19.72 3.68
CA LYS A 163 18.24 -19.73 3.01
C LYS A 163 18.14 -19.32 1.55
N GLU A 164 17.11 -19.81 0.86
CA GLU A 164 16.89 -19.56 -0.56
C GLU A 164 15.42 -19.28 -0.82
N CYS A 165 15.14 -18.33 -1.73
CA CYS A 165 13.79 -17.92 -2.10
C CYS A 165 13.46 -18.28 -3.54
N GLY A 166 12.23 -18.74 -3.76
CA GLY A 166 11.74 -19.10 -5.07
C GLY A 166 10.27 -18.81 -5.27
N CYS A 167 9.85 -18.91 -6.52
CA CYS A 167 8.47 -18.72 -6.94
C CYS A 167 7.77 -20.07 -7.08
N VAL A 168 6.80 -20.33 -6.18
CA VAL A 168 6.03 -21.57 -6.09
C VAL A 168 4.53 -21.33 -6.13
#